data_AF-A0A942EYG7-F1
#
_entry.id   AF-A0A942EYG7-F1
#
_cell.length_a   1.000
_cell.length_b   1.000
_cell.length_c   1.000
_cell.angle_alpha   90.00
_cell.angle_beta   90.00
_cell.angle_gamma   90.00
#
_symmetry.space_group_name_H-M   'P 1'
#
loop_
_entity.id
_entity.type
_entity.pdbx_description
1 polymer ?
#
loop_
_entity_poly.entity_id
_entity_poly.type
_entity_poly.pdbx_seq_one_letter_code
_entity_poly.pdbx_strand_id
1 'polypeptide(L)' 'MSHHDHDSPKDQPQDVVESIVPLMPIVLPVAGAVLIFLLAFIAVFMA' A
#
# COMPACT_ATOMS: atom_id res chain seq x y z
N MET A 1 29.09 3.72 -33.86
CA MET A 1 29.05 3.20 -32.47
C MET A 1 28.45 4.27 -31.58
N SER A 2 27.13 4.24 -31.38
CA SER A 2 26.43 5.11 -30.43
C SER A 2 26.62 4.55 -29.03
N HIS A 3 27.28 5.31 -28.16
CA HIS A 3 27.51 4.95 -26.76
C HIS A 3 26.17 4.85 -26.03
N HIS A 4 25.97 3.73 -25.34
CA HIS A 4 24.96 3.59 -24.30
C HIS A 4 25.43 4.39 -23.08
N ASP A 5 24.77 5.52 -22.79
CA ASP A 5 24.91 6.22 -21.51
C ASP A 5 24.17 5.44 -20.41
N HIS A 6 24.82 4.37 -19.93
CA HIS A 6 24.49 3.72 -18.66
C HIS A 6 25.34 4.37 -17.57
N ASP A 7 24.84 5.41 -16.90
CA ASP A 7 25.00 5.58 -15.45
C ASP A 7 24.41 6.92 -14.98
N SER A 8 23.28 6.83 -14.29
CA SER A 8 22.85 7.87 -13.36
C SER A 8 22.11 7.17 -12.22
N PRO A 9 22.74 6.95 -11.05
CA PRO A 9 22.07 6.49 -9.85
C PRO A 9 21.32 7.68 -9.26
N LYS A 10 20.17 8.03 -9.84
CA LYS A 10 19.30 9.10 -9.37
C LYS A 10 17.92 8.54 -9.18
N ASP A 11 17.55 8.30 -7.91
CA ASP A 11 16.19 8.30 -7.39
C ASP A 11 15.13 7.82 -8.39
N GLN A 12 15.12 6.52 -8.72
CA GLN A 12 13.90 5.96 -9.30
C GLN A 12 12.80 6.16 -8.26
N PRO A 13 11.69 6.85 -8.58
CA PRO A 13 10.60 7.06 -7.64
C PRO A 13 10.19 5.70 -7.12
N GLN A 14 10.34 5.49 -5.81
CA GLN A 14 9.99 4.22 -5.17
C GLN A 14 8.55 3.91 -5.58
N ASP A 15 8.36 2.89 -6.41
CA ASP A 15 7.05 2.61 -6.96
C ASP A 15 6.17 2.09 -5.81
N VAL A 16 5.39 3.01 -5.24
CA VAL A 16 4.67 2.81 -3.97
C VAL A 16 3.75 1.60 -4.10
N VAL A 17 3.19 1.40 -5.29
CA VAL A 17 2.37 0.24 -5.63
C VAL A 17 3.20 -1.05 -5.55
N GLU A 18 4.38 -1.11 -6.15
CA GLU A 18 5.21 -2.33 -6.13
C GLU A 18 5.73 -2.66 -4.72
N SER A 19 5.96 -1.63 -3.89
CA SER A 19 6.33 -1.82 -2.48
C SER A 19 5.18 -2.34 -1.59
N ILE A 20 3.92 -2.04 -1.92
CA ILE A 20 2.75 -2.45 -1.13
C ILE A 20 2.20 -3.82 -1.56
N VAL A 21 2.46 -4.27 -2.80
CA VAL A 21 1.98 -5.55 -3.33
C VAL A 21 2.36 -6.75 -2.45
N PRO A 22 3.62 -6.90 -1.97
CA PRO A 22 3.99 -7.99 -1.06
C PRO A 22 3.21 -7.95 0.27
N LEU A 23 2.78 -6.77 0.71
CA LEU A 23 2.04 -6.55 1.95
C LEU A 23 0.52 -6.63 1.75
N MET A 24 0.02 -6.68 0.51
CA MET A 24 -1.41 -6.73 0.18
C MET A 24 -2.17 -7.86 0.91
N PRO A 25 -1.63 -9.09 1.06
CA PRO A 25 -2.29 -10.15 1.82
C PRO A 25 -2.51 -9.80 3.30
N ILE A 26 -1.76 -8.85 3.85
CA ILE A 26 -1.86 -8.39 5.24
C ILE A 26 -2.71 -7.11 5.33
N VAL A 27 -2.47 -6.16 4.41
CA VAL A 27 -3.20 -4.90 4.34
C VAL A 27 -4.70 -5.13 4.17
N LEU A 28 -5.12 -6.06 3.30
CA LEU A 28 -6.55 -6.31 3.05
C LEU A 28 -7.29 -6.82 4.29
N PRO A 29 -6.83 -7.87 5.00
CA PRO A 29 -7.44 -8.30 6.24
C PRO A 29 -7.40 -7.24 7.35
N VAL A 30 -6.28 -6.53 7.54
CA VAL A 30 -6.16 -5.51 8.59
C VAL A 30 -7.10 -4.34 8.32
N ALA A 31 -7.12 -3.82 7.10
CA ALA A 31 -8.05 -2.75 6.72
C ALA A 31 -9.50 -3.21 6.86
N GLY A 32 -9.83 -4.42 6.41
CA GLY A 32 -11.17 -5.00 6.58
C GLY A 32 -11.58 -5.12 8.04
N ALA A 33 -10.69 -5.57 8.92
CA ALA A 33 -10.95 -5.68 10.35
C ALA A 33 -11.18 -4.30 10.99
N VAL A 34 -10.39 -3.28 10.61
CA VAL A 34 -10.59 -1.90 11.08
C VAL A 34 -11.95 -1.36 10.63
N LEU A 35 -12.31 -1.58 9.36
CA LEU A 35 -13.61 -1.16 8.83
C LEU A 35 -14.77 -1.84 9.57
N ILE A 36 -14.71 -3.16 9.78
CA ILE A 36 -15.74 -3.91 10.52
C ILE A 36 -15.83 -3.42 11.98
N PHE A 37 -14.68 -3.24 12.65
CA PHE A 37 -14.64 -2.74 14.01
C PHE A 37 -15.28 -1.34 14.11
N LEU A 38 -14.95 -0.45 13.18
CA LEU A 38 -15.55 0.87 13.13
C LEU A 38 -17.06 0.80 12.89
N LEU A 39 -17.52 -0.05 11.96
CA LEU A 39 -18.94 -0.27 11.69
C LEU A 39 -19.68 -0.86 12.91
N ALA A 40 -19.06 -1.80 13.62
CA ALA A 40 -19.61 -2.38 14.83
C ALA A 40 -19.68 -1.35 15.97
N PHE A 41 -18.65 -0.52 16.11
CA PHE A 41 -18.61 0.57 17.08
C PHE A 41 -19.78 1.54 16.85
N ILE A 42 -19.93 2.07 15.63
CA ILE A 42 -21.04 2.99 15.34
C ILE A 42 -22.41 2.33 15.54
N ALA A 43 -22.55 1.03 15.28
CA ALA A 43 -23.80 0.30 15.47
C ALA A 43 -24.20 0.22 16.96
N VAL A 44 -23.24 0.11 17.88
CA VAL A 44 -23.50 0.13 19.33
C VAL A 44 -23.93 1.51 19.81
N PHE A 45 -23.34 2.59 19.28
CA PHE A 45 -23.60 3.96 19.74
C PHE A 45 -24.77 4.66 19.06
N MET A 46 -25.26 4.16 17.92
CA MET A 46 -26.45 4.68 17.25
C MET A 46 -27.75 3.94 17.59
N ALA A 47 -27.68 2.89 18.42
CA ALA A 47 -28.85 2.21 18.98
C ALA A 47 -29.48 3.02 20.12
#